data_AF-A0A164ZVW2-F1
#
_entry.id   AF-A0A164ZVW2-F1
#
_cell.length_a   1.000
_cell.length_b   1.000
_cell.length_c   1.000
_cell.angle_alpha   90.00
_cell.angle_beta   90.00
_cell.angle_gamma   90.00
#
_symmetry.space_group_name_H-M   'P 1'
#
loop_
_entity.id
_entity.type
_entity.pdbx_description
1 polymer ?
#
loop_
_entity_poly.entity_id
_entity_poly.type
_entity_poly.pdbx_seq_one_letter_code
_entity_poly.pdbx_strand_id
1 'polypeptide(L)'
;MQPSNAEALTRHRKAINAKRKAKQSQVKEVLFDEDSRREFLTGFRKRKLERMEAGKKIAKEREKKERLQARLEQRRTLAARALENAREVESAYAGINGNLDEDDEDYAPSLNKGKEREDFEFEDASQLATVTVVEDFTVDDIIGLNNGGPSGGLGSSSSSIPYPASAHDTSAPKSSKPSLKSKKQKTSKIKYETKAARRATQVKQKARRTEKSHLAQERGKSGSSHKKKRK
;
A
#
# COMPACT_ATOMS: atom_id res chain seq x y z
N MET A 1 20.39 37.94 -10.16
CA MET A 1 20.55 37.85 -11.62
C MET A 1 19.58 38.82 -12.26
N GLN A 2 20.07 39.87 -12.92
CA GLN A 2 19.21 40.81 -13.66
C GLN A 2 18.63 40.10 -14.88
N PRO A 3 17.35 40.34 -15.22
CA PRO A 3 16.77 39.75 -16.41
C PRO A 3 17.44 40.29 -17.66
N SER A 4 17.70 39.40 -18.63
CA SER A 4 18.19 39.79 -19.95
C SER A 4 17.24 40.81 -20.59
N ASN A 5 17.79 41.76 -21.35
CA ASN A 5 16.99 42.76 -22.07
C ASN A 5 15.91 42.13 -22.96
N ALA A 6 16.20 40.97 -23.56
CA ALA A 6 15.22 40.19 -24.32
C ALA A 6 14.07 39.69 -23.45
N GLU A 7 14.35 39.31 -22.20
CA GLU A 7 13.35 38.88 -21.24
C GLU A 7 12.51 40.06 -20.74
N ALA A 8 13.14 41.21 -20.45
CA ALA A 8 12.45 42.44 -20.06
C ALA A 8 11.43 42.88 -21.13
N LEU A 9 11.83 42.87 -22.41
CA LEU A 9 10.97 43.24 -23.54
C LEU A 9 9.89 42.19 -23.84
N THR A 10 10.10 40.91 -23.55
CA THR A 10 9.13 39.82 -23.82
C THR A 10 8.16 39.54 -22.68
N ARG A 11 8.42 40.01 -21.46
CA ARG A 11 7.56 39.83 -20.27
C ARG A 11 6.12 40.30 -20.50
N HIS A 12 5.92 41.45 -21.14
CA HIS A 12 4.59 41.98 -21.43
C HIS A 12 3.79 41.06 -22.38
N ARG A 13 4.44 40.56 -23.45
CA ARG A 13 3.84 39.61 -24.39
C ARG A 13 3.51 38.28 -23.71
N LYS A 14 4.40 37.76 -22.85
CA LYS A 14 4.14 36.56 -22.03
C LYS A 14 2.93 36.76 -21.12
N ALA A 15 2.82 37.90 -20.46
CA ALA A 15 1.69 38.22 -19.58
C ALA A 15 0.36 38.33 -20.34
N ILE A 16 0.35 38.98 -21.52
CA ILE A 16 -0.85 39.04 -22.39
C ILE A 16 -1.26 37.64 -22.84
N ASN A 17 -0.31 36.83 -23.29
CA ASN A 17 -0.58 35.46 -23.73
C ASN A 17 -1.11 34.59 -22.58
N ALA A 18 -0.56 34.75 -21.37
CA ALA A 18 -1.07 34.09 -20.17
C ALA A 18 -2.51 34.53 -19.85
N LYS A 19 -2.81 35.83 -19.91
CA LYS A 19 -4.17 36.36 -19.70
C LYS A 19 -5.14 35.87 -20.76
N ARG A 20 -4.72 35.78 -22.03
CA ARG A 20 -5.54 35.25 -23.14
C ARG A 20 -5.84 33.77 -22.93
N LYS A 21 -4.84 32.97 -22.55
CA LYS A 21 -5.02 31.54 -22.22
C LYS A 21 -5.96 31.36 -21.02
N ALA A 22 -5.80 32.17 -19.98
CA ALA A 22 -6.69 32.13 -18.81
C ALA A 22 -8.15 32.45 -19.17
N LYS A 23 -8.38 33.45 -20.05
CA LYS A 23 -9.72 33.78 -20.57
C LYS A 23 -10.27 32.72 -21.52
N GLN A 24 -9.42 32.02 -22.27
CA GLN A 24 -9.83 30.89 -23.12
C GLN A 24 -10.24 29.68 -22.29
N SER A 25 -9.58 29.42 -21.16
CA SER A 25 -9.98 28.38 -20.21
C SER A 25 -11.15 28.77 -19.30
N GLN A 26 -11.59 30.04 -19.34
CA GLN A 26 -12.73 30.49 -18.57
C GLN A 26 -14.01 29.96 -19.22
N VAL A 27 -14.70 29.07 -18.51
CA VAL A 27 -15.99 28.53 -18.94
C VAL A 27 -16.99 29.68 -19.05
N LYS A 28 -17.51 29.92 -20.25
CA LYS A 28 -18.43 31.04 -20.54
C LYS A 28 -19.84 30.77 -20.03
N GLU A 29 -20.31 29.53 -20.16
CA GLU A 29 -21.66 29.10 -19.83
C GLU A 29 -21.60 27.71 -19.18
N VAL A 30 -22.42 27.51 -18.14
CA VAL A 30 -22.58 26.21 -17.48
C VAL A 30 -23.96 25.69 -17.84
N LEU A 31 -24.02 24.79 -18.82
CA LEU A 31 -25.25 24.10 -19.19
C LEU A 31 -25.38 22.81 -18.38
N PHE A 32 -26.58 22.56 -17.87
CA PHE A 32 -26.89 21.30 -17.21
C PHE A 32 -27.27 20.26 -18.25
N ASP A 33 -26.51 19.18 -18.30
CA ASP A 33 -26.87 18.00 -19.06
C ASP A 33 -27.85 17.15 -18.24
N GLU A 34 -29.10 17.08 -18.69
CA GLU A 34 -30.16 16.34 -18.01
C GLU A 34 -29.87 14.84 -17.93
N ASP A 35 -29.17 14.27 -18.92
CA ASP A 35 -28.84 12.85 -18.91
C ASP A 35 -27.77 12.55 -17.86
N SER A 36 -26.74 13.41 -17.77
CA SER A 36 -25.77 13.35 -16.68
C SER A 36 -26.42 13.47 -15.30
N ARG A 37 -27.48 14.29 -15.18
CA ARG A 37 -28.25 14.44 -13.94
C ARG A 37 -29.06 13.18 -13.63
N ARG A 38 -29.70 12.58 -14.62
CA ARG A 38 -30.45 11.32 -14.47
C ARG A 38 -29.52 10.19 -14.05
N GLU A 39 -28.36 10.06 -14.68
CA GLU A 39 -27.30 9.12 -14.28
C GLU A 39 -26.75 9.43 -12.88
N PHE A 40 -26.61 10.71 -12.53
CA PHE A 40 -26.20 11.08 -11.18
C PHE A 40 -27.25 10.69 -10.13
N LEU A 41 -28.53 10.91 -10.39
CA LEU A 41 -29.59 10.59 -9.43
C LEU A 41 -29.89 9.09 -9.34
N THR A 42 -29.78 8.33 -10.42
CA THR A 42 -30.15 6.89 -10.44
C THR A 42 -28.94 5.97 -10.35
N GLY A 43 -27.75 6.44 -10.76
CA GLY A 43 -26.51 5.66 -10.86
C GLY A 43 -25.76 5.45 -9.54
N PHE A 44 -26.40 5.57 -8.37
CA PHE A 44 -25.72 5.36 -7.08
C PHE A 44 -25.05 3.99 -6.98
N ARG A 45 -25.68 2.94 -7.52
CA ARG A 45 -25.09 1.59 -7.58
C ARG A 45 -23.85 1.57 -8.47
N LYS A 46 -23.90 2.22 -9.64
CA LYS A 46 -22.74 2.35 -10.56
C LYS A 46 -21.58 3.04 -9.86
N ARG A 47 -21.81 4.23 -9.26
CA ARG A 47 -20.77 4.96 -8.50
C ARG A 47 -20.21 4.17 -7.33
N LYS A 48 -21.04 3.41 -6.63
CA LYS A 48 -20.58 2.55 -5.53
C LYS A 48 -19.65 1.46 -6.04
N LEU A 49 -20.00 0.81 -7.15
CA LEU A 49 -19.15 -0.19 -7.80
C LEU A 49 -17.85 0.43 -8.32
N GLU A 50 -17.91 1.55 -9.04
CA GLU A 50 -16.73 2.29 -9.52
C GLU A 50 -15.80 2.68 -8.38
N ARG A 51 -16.32 3.13 -7.24
CA ARG A 51 -15.50 3.45 -6.07
C ARG A 51 -14.82 2.20 -5.50
N MET A 52 -15.54 1.08 -5.43
CA MET A 52 -14.96 -0.18 -4.99
C MET A 52 -13.89 -0.69 -5.97
N GLU A 53 -14.13 -0.58 -7.27
CA GLU A 53 -13.18 -0.95 -8.31
C GLU A 53 -11.95 -0.04 -8.32
N ALA A 54 -12.13 1.27 -8.19
CA ALA A 54 -11.02 2.22 -8.05
C ALA A 54 -10.18 1.90 -6.81
N GLY A 55 -10.81 1.58 -5.69
CA GLY A 55 -10.12 1.09 -4.50
C GLY A 55 -9.30 -0.18 -4.76
N LYS A 56 -9.89 -1.17 -5.47
CA LYS A 56 -9.18 -2.39 -5.89
C LYS A 56 -8.02 -2.08 -6.84
N LYS A 57 -8.18 -1.16 -7.79
CA LYS A 57 -7.13 -0.75 -8.74
C LYS A 57 -5.96 -0.10 -8.01
N ILE A 58 -6.22 0.85 -7.11
CA ILE A 58 -5.19 1.50 -6.29
C ILE A 58 -4.44 0.49 -5.42
N ALA A 59 -5.14 -0.47 -4.81
CA ALA A 59 -4.51 -1.51 -4.01
C ALA A 59 -3.57 -2.39 -4.86
N LYS A 60 -4.03 -2.84 -6.05
CA LYS A 60 -3.22 -3.62 -6.99
C LYS A 60 -2.00 -2.84 -7.49
N GLU A 61 -2.15 -1.56 -7.79
CA GLU A 61 -1.02 -0.71 -8.22
C GLU A 61 0.00 -0.53 -7.11
N ARG A 62 -0.45 -0.37 -5.87
CA ARG A 62 0.43 -0.28 -4.70
C ARG A 62 1.19 -1.58 -4.48
N GLU A 63 0.52 -2.73 -4.52
CA GLU A 63 1.14 -4.05 -4.40
C GLU A 63 2.19 -4.29 -5.50
N LYS A 64 1.88 -3.92 -6.75
CA LYS A 64 2.84 -4.01 -7.86
C LYS A 64 4.07 -3.15 -7.62
N LYS A 65 3.90 -1.91 -7.12
CA LYS A 65 5.01 -1.00 -6.81
C LYS A 65 5.86 -1.56 -5.65
N GLU A 66 5.22 -2.05 -4.59
CA GLU A 66 5.91 -2.66 -3.45
C GLU A 66 6.68 -3.92 -3.87
N ARG A 67 6.11 -4.77 -4.72
CA ARG A 67 6.80 -5.95 -5.28
C ARG A 67 8.00 -5.58 -6.14
N LEU A 68 7.89 -4.53 -6.97
CA LEU A 68 9.02 -4.05 -7.77
C LEU A 68 10.13 -3.48 -6.88
N GLN A 69 9.78 -2.69 -5.86
CA GLN A 69 10.73 -2.16 -4.89
C GLN A 69 11.44 -3.29 -4.13
N ALA A 70 10.70 -4.28 -3.63
CA ALA A 70 11.28 -5.44 -2.96
C ALA A 70 12.26 -6.20 -3.86
N ARG A 71 11.92 -6.38 -5.15
CA ARG A 71 12.83 -7.04 -6.12
C ARG A 71 14.09 -6.21 -6.37
N LEU A 72 13.96 -4.88 -6.47
CA LEU A 72 15.11 -3.98 -6.63
C LEU A 72 16.01 -3.99 -5.39
N GLU A 73 15.42 -3.98 -4.21
CA GLU A 73 16.14 -4.06 -2.93
C GLU A 73 16.89 -5.38 -2.81
N GLN A 74 16.25 -6.52 -3.11
CA GLN A 74 16.91 -7.83 -3.15
C GLN A 74 18.07 -7.86 -4.14
N ARG A 75 17.90 -7.30 -5.34
CA ARG A 75 19.00 -7.22 -6.31
C ARG A 75 20.15 -6.35 -5.79
N ARG A 76 19.83 -5.24 -5.14
CA ARG A 76 20.82 -4.32 -4.56
C ARG A 76 21.59 -4.97 -3.41
N THR A 77 20.92 -5.71 -2.52
CA THR A 77 21.57 -6.40 -1.41
C THR A 77 22.49 -7.51 -1.91
N LEU A 78 22.05 -8.30 -2.90
CA LEU A 78 22.89 -9.31 -3.54
C LEU A 78 24.11 -8.69 -4.23
N ALA A 79 23.93 -7.59 -4.96
CA ALA A 79 25.03 -6.89 -5.62
C ALA A 79 26.04 -6.31 -4.60
N ALA A 80 25.54 -5.73 -3.49
CA ALA A 80 26.40 -5.23 -2.43
C ALA A 80 27.21 -6.35 -1.77
N ARG A 81 26.56 -7.49 -1.47
CA ARG A 81 27.24 -8.66 -0.91
C ARG A 81 28.26 -9.26 -1.87
N ALA A 82 27.95 -9.31 -3.17
CA ALA A 82 28.90 -9.79 -4.17
C ALA A 82 30.14 -8.88 -4.26
N LEU A 83 29.94 -7.56 -4.13
CA LEU A 83 31.04 -6.58 -4.12
C LEU A 83 31.89 -6.68 -2.84
N GLU A 84 31.25 -6.91 -1.69
CA GLU A 84 31.95 -7.18 -0.42
C GLU A 84 32.76 -8.48 -0.51
N ASN A 85 32.15 -9.58 -0.95
CA ASN A 85 32.83 -10.85 -1.17
C ASN A 85 34.02 -10.70 -2.15
N ALA A 86 33.85 -9.95 -3.25
CA ALA A 86 34.92 -9.72 -4.21
C ALA A 86 36.10 -8.97 -3.58
N ARG A 87 35.82 -7.95 -2.76
CA ARG A 87 36.86 -7.22 -2.00
C ARG A 87 37.56 -8.09 -0.97
N GLU A 88 36.83 -8.96 -0.27
CA GLU A 88 37.41 -9.90 0.69
C GLU A 88 38.33 -10.91 -0.01
N VAL A 89 37.90 -11.45 -1.14
CA VAL A 89 38.71 -12.34 -1.98
C VAL A 89 39.95 -11.62 -2.50
N GLU A 90 39.81 -10.43 -3.06
CA GLU A 90 40.94 -9.62 -3.53
C GLU A 90 41.93 -9.34 -2.40
N SER A 91 41.47 -8.96 -1.21
CA SER A 91 42.33 -8.75 -0.05
C SER A 91 43.03 -10.02 0.43
N ALA A 92 42.36 -11.18 0.35
CA ALA A 92 42.94 -12.47 0.76
C ALA A 92 44.01 -12.95 -0.23
N TYR A 93 43.77 -12.81 -1.54
CA TYR A 93 44.72 -13.18 -2.57
C TYR A 93 45.86 -12.16 -2.73
N ALA A 94 45.61 -10.87 -2.53
CA ALA A 94 46.67 -9.84 -2.53
C ALA A 94 47.69 -10.05 -1.40
N GLY A 95 47.29 -10.67 -0.29
CA GLY A 95 48.20 -11.08 0.79
C GLY A 95 49.02 -12.34 0.47
N ILE A 96 48.63 -13.13 -0.53
CA ILE A 96 49.31 -14.38 -0.94
C ILE A 96 50.18 -14.14 -2.18
N ASN A 97 49.79 -13.26 -3.10
CA ASN A 97 50.52 -12.94 -4.32
C ASN A 97 51.62 -11.88 -4.15
N GLY A 98 51.80 -11.31 -2.95
CA GLY A 98 52.89 -10.37 -2.64
C GLY A 98 54.30 -11.01 -2.57
N ASN A 99 54.46 -12.25 -3.03
CA ASN A 99 55.75 -12.95 -3.12
C ASN A 99 55.84 -13.82 -4.39
N LEU A 100 55.13 -13.45 -5.46
CA LEU A 100 55.38 -14.00 -6.79
C LEU A 100 55.76 -12.85 -7.72
N ASP A 101 57.04 -12.93 -8.07
CA ASP A 101 57.91 -12.08 -8.87
C ASP A 101 57.29 -11.48 -10.14
N GLU A 102 57.88 -10.35 -10.52
CA GLU A 102 57.79 -9.71 -11.83
C GLU A 102 58.24 -10.70 -12.94
N ASP A 103 57.31 -11.34 -13.65
CA ASP A 103 57.48 -11.77 -15.05
C ASP A 103 56.22 -12.52 -15.52
N ASP A 104 55.29 -11.81 -16.18
CA ASP A 104 54.58 -12.37 -17.34
C ASP A 104 53.93 -11.23 -18.13
N GLU A 105 54.68 -10.74 -19.12
CA GLU A 105 54.15 -10.01 -20.27
C GLU A 105 53.13 -10.87 -21.02
N ASP A 106 52.11 -10.22 -21.60
CA ASP A 106 51.22 -10.75 -22.64
C ASP A 106 50.25 -11.89 -22.30
N TYR A 107 49.15 -11.53 -21.61
CA TYR A 107 47.85 -12.14 -21.97
C TYR A 107 46.67 -11.19 -21.75
N ALA A 108 46.39 -10.36 -22.76
CA ALA A 108 45.08 -9.75 -22.91
C ALA A 108 44.09 -10.79 -23.45
N PRO A 109 43.09 -11.28 -22.69
CA PRO A 109 42.06 -12.11 -23.27
C PRO A 109 41.15 -11.22 -24.12
N SER A 110 41.40 -11.24 -25.44
CA SER A 110 40.49 -10.77 -26.46
C SER A 110 39.11 -11.39 -26.23
N LEU A 111 38.20 -10.60 -25.66
CA LEU A 111 36.81 -10.97 -25.36
C LEU A 111 35.97 -10.94 -26.64
N ASN A 112 36.41 -11.69 -27.64
CA ASN A 112 35.70 -11.95 -28.90
C ASN A 112 35.85 -13.43 -29.24
N LYS A 113 35.12 -14.28 -28.51
CA LYS A 113 34.81 -15.62 -29.01
C LYS A 113 33.37 -15.90 -28.66
N GLY A 114 32.56 -16.00 -29.71
CA GLY A 114 31.13 -16.24 -29.62
C GLY A 114 30.88 -17.43 -28.72
N LYS A 115 30.07 -17.22 -27.69
CA LYS A 115 29.38 -18.31 -27.01
C LYS A 115 28.43 -18.91 -28.04
N GLU A 116 28.91 -19.94 -28.73
CA GLU A 116 28.08 -21.02 -29.22
C GLU A 116 27.11 -21.36 -28.09
N ARG A 117 25.83 -21.09 -28.33
CA ARG A 117 24.76 -21.55 -27.46
C ARG A 117 24.68 -23.04 -27.73
N GLU A 118 25.27 -23.84 -26.87
CA GLU A 118 24.84 -25.23 -26.75
C GLU A 118 23.36 -25.17 -26.33
N ASP A 119 22.50 -25.38 -27.31
CA ASP A 119 21.07 -25.59 -27.09
C ASP A 119 20.94 -26.92 -26.36
N PHE A 120 20.99 -26.88 -25.03
CA PHE A 120 20.58 -28.00 -24.19
C PHE A 120 19.07 -28.19 -24.38
N GLU A 121 18.68 -29.07 -25.30
CA GLU A 121 17.32 -29.59 -25.41
C GLU A 121 17.04 -30.44 -24.16
N PHE A 122 16.39 -29.84 -23.17
CA PHE A 122 15.81 -30.58 -22.06
C PHE A 122 14.55 -31.27 -22.58
N GLU A 123 14.58 -32.60 -22.65
CA GLU A 123 13.37 -33.41 -22.74
C GLU A 123 12.58 -33.23 -21.43
N ASP A 124 11.71 -32.22 -21.38
CA ASP A 124 10.76 -32.07 -20.29
C ASP A 124 9.70 -33.16 -20.48
N ALA A 125 9.98 -34.34 -19.94
CA ALA A 125 9.03 -35.43 -19.86
C ALA A 125 7.81 -34.91 -19.08
N SER A 126 6.82 -34.42 -19.82
CA SER A 126 5.63 -33.76 -19.29
C SER A 126 4.93 -34.66 -18.28
N GLN A 127 5.23 -34.46 -17.00
CA GLN A 127 4.54 -35.12 -15.91
C GLN A 127 3.15 -34.50 -15.81
N LEU A 128 2.21 -35.09 -16.54
CA LEU A 128 0.80 -34.71 -16.48
C LEU A 128 0.22 -35.18 -15.14
N ALA A 129 0.25 -34.31 -14.13
CA ALA A 129 -0.49 -34.52 -12.89
C ALA A 129 -1.97 -34.23 -13.13
N THR A 130 -2.79 -35.27 -13.28
CA THR A 130 -4.25 -35.15 -13.35
C THR A 130 -4.81 -34.90 -11.96
N VAL A 131 -5.28 -33.67 -11.70
CA VAL A 131 -6.01 -33.33 -10.48
C VAL A 131 -7.49 -33.64 -10.70
N THR A 132 -7.98 -34.70 -10.07
CA THR A 132 -9.41 -35.01 -10.02
C THR A 132 -10.07 -34.18 -8.92
N VAL A 133 -10.94 -33.25 -9.30
CA VAL A 133 -11.81 -32.56 -8.35
C VAL A 133 -12.97 -33.50 -8.05
N VAL A 134 -13.05 -33.99 -6.82
CA VAL A 134 -14.23 -34.70 -6.32
C VAL A 134 -15.28 -33.62 -6.02
N GLU A 135 -16.37 -33.61 -6.78
CA GLU A 135 -17.43 -32.58 -6.71
C GLU A 135 -18.30 -32.68 -5.45
N ASP A 136 -18.10 -33.70 -4.62
CA ASP A 136 -18.92 -33.95 -3.42
C ASP A 136 -18.44 -33.19 -2.17
N PHE A 137 -17.50 -32.25 -2.30
CA PHE A 137 -17.13 -31.36 -1.19
C PHE A 137 -18.06 -30.15 -1.14
N THR A 138 -19.10 -30.24 -0.31
CA THR A 138 -19.89 -29.07 0.05
C THR A 138 -19.09 -28.22 1.06
N VAL A 139 -19.24 -26.90 1.00
CA VAL A 139 -18.58 -25.96 1.94
C VAL A 139 -18.94 -26.27 3.41
N ASP A 140 -20.07 -26.96 3.62
CA ASP A 140 -20.55 -27.41 4.92
C ASP A 140 -19.74 -28.59 5.50
N ASP A 141 -19.05 -29.39 4.68
CA ASP A 141 -18.20 -30.50 5.15
C ASP A 141 -16.85 -30.01 5.70
N ILE A 142 -16.37 -28.87 5.18
CA ILE A 142 -15.08 -28.25 5.59
C ILE A 142 -15.22 -27.55 6.94
N ILE A 143 -16.42 -27.07 7.26
CA ILE A 143 -16.74 -26.43 8.52
C ILE A 143 -17.54 -27.46 9.30
N GLY A 144 -16.88 -28.38 10.00
CA GLY A 144 -17.50 -29.51 10.71
C GLY A 144 -18.63 -29.13 11.69
N LEU A 145 -19.80 -28.82 11.15
CA LEU A 145 -20.92 -28.21 11.84
C LEU A 145 -22.22 -28.95 11.52
N ASN A 146 -22.19 -30.23 11.19
CA ASN A 146 -23.41 -31.02 11.00
C ASN A 146 -23.32 -32.38 11.70
N ASN A 147 -23.62 -32.35 13.01
CA ASN A 147 -24.19 -33.51 13.68
C ASN A 147 -25.72 -33.34 13.74
N GLY A 148 -26.42 -34.06 12.85
CA GLY A 148 -27.71 -34.66 13.14
C GLY A 148 -28.98 -33.85 12.85
N GLY A 149 -29.71 -34.25 11.81
CA GLY A 149 -31.18 -34.21 11.81
C GLY A 149 -31.84 -33.77 10.49
N PRO A 150 -32.69 -34.60 9.86
CA PRO A 150 -33.51 -34.18 8.73
C PRO A 150 -34.85 -33.61 9.24
N SER A 151 -35.14 -32.36 8.90
CA SER A 151 -36.52 -31.86 8.97
C SER A 151 -36.76 -30.87 7.84
N GLY A 152 -37.62 -31.28 6.90
CA GLY A 152 -38.14 -30.41 5.86
C GLY A 152 -39.01 -29.29 6.42
N GLY A 153 -39.27 -28.29 5.58
CA GLY A 153 -40.16 -27.19 5.92
C GLY A 153 -40.09 -26.07 4.89
N LEU A 154 -40.88 -26.21 3.83
CA LEU A 154 -41.30 -25.10 2.97
C LEU A 154 -42.08 -24.07 3.80
N GLY A 155 -41.88 -22.78 3.55
CA GLY A 155 -42.62 -21.74 4.26
C GLY A 155 -42.31 -20.31 3.80
N SER A 156 -43.04 -19.88 2.76
CA SER A 156 -43.24 -18.48 2.38
C SER A 156 -43.95 -17.71 3.50
N SER A 157 -43.47 -16.50 3.84
CA SER A 157 -44.35 -15.35 4.05
C SER A 157 -43.58 -14.06 4.35
N SER A 158 -43.99 -13.02 3.62
CA SER A 158 -43.88 -11.59 3.87
C SER A 158 -43.81 -11.13 5.33
N SER A 159 -42.92 -10.18 5.62
CA SER A 159 -43.25 -9.08 6.54
C SER A 159 -42.37 -7.85 6.28
N SER A 160 -43.08 -6.74 6.08
CA SER A 160 -42.64 -5.36 5.89
C SER A 160 -41.77 -4.83 7.02
N ILE A 161 -40.65 -4.19 6.69
CA ILE A 161 -39.87 -3.39 7.64
C ILE A 161 -40.09 -1.89 7.34
N PRO A 162 -40.50 -1.08 8.34
CA PRO A 162 -40.78 0.34 8.16
C PRO A 162 -39.50 1.18 8.08
N TYR A 163 -39.51 2.15 7.16
CA TYR A 163 -38.55 3.24 7.06
C TYR A 163 -38.62 4.17 8.29
N PRO A 164 -37.47 4.73 8.71
CA PRO A 164 -37.46 6.09 9.24
C PRO A 164 -36.81 7.06 8.24
N ALA A 165 -37.61 8.03 7.84
CA ALA A 165 -37.17 9.26 7.20
C ALA A 165 -36.39 10.13 8.19
N SER A 166 -35.28 10.71 7.75
CA SER A 166 -34.70 11.93 8.34
C SER A 166 -33.66 12.48 7.37
N ALA A 167 -34.06 13.52 6.66
CA ALA A 167 -33.19 14.40 5.91
C ALA A 167 -32.48 15.33 6.90
N HIS A 168 -31.16 15.44 6.79
CA HIS A 168 -30.40 16.55 7.36
C HIS A 168 -29.39 17.04 6.33
N ASP A 169 -29.76 18.14 5.70
CA ASP A 169 -28.84 19.08 5.07
C ASP A 169 -27.78 19.52 6.09
N THR A 170 -26.51 19.43 5.72
CA THR A 170 -25.49 20.27 6.33
C THR A 170 -24.63 20.89 5.22
N SER A 171 -24.86 22.18 5.04
CA SER A 171 -24.08 23.10 4.24
C SER A 171 -22.65 23.21 4.79
N ALA A 172 -21.68 23.23 3.87
CA ALA A 172 -20.27 23.43 4.18
C ALA A 172 -19.94 24.93 4.31
N PRO A 173 -19.30 25.40 5.39
CA PRO A 173 -18.64 26.70 5.40
C PRO A 173 -17.14 26.59 5.07
N LYS A 174 -16.69 27.56 4.28
CA LYS A 174 -15.34 27.76 3.74
C LYS A 174 -14.30 27.98 4.86
N SER A 175 -13.13 27.37 4.72
CA SER A 175 -11.98 27.56 5.64
C SER A 175 -11.17 28.81 5.28
N SER A 176 -11.12 29.76 6.20
CA SER A 176 -10.08 30.80 6.29
C SER A 176 -8.92 30.32 7.18
N LYS A 177 -7.76 30.96 7.00
CA LYS A 177 -6.40 30.59 7.43
C LYS A 177 -6.16 30.54 8.96
N PRO A 178 -5.03 29.97 9.44
CA PRO A 178 -4.84 29.62 10.84
C PRO A 178 -4.17 30.76 11.65
N SER A 179 -4.61 30.95 12.90
CA SER A 179 -3.82 31.68 13.91
C SER A 179 -3.84 30.98 15.28
N LEU A 180 -2.63 30.63 15.70
CA LEU A 180 -2.02 30.66 17.04
C LEU A 180 -2.85 30.29 18.30
N LYS A 181 -2.39 29.20 18.93
CA LYS A 181 -2.34 28.88 20.38
C LYS A 181 -3.63 29.10 21.19
N SER A 182 -4.52 28.11 21.18
CA SER A 182 -5.67 28.06 22.09
C SER A 182 -5.35 27.35 23.42
N LYS A 183 -5.60 28.06 24.53
CA LYS A 183 -5.79 27.48 25.88
C LYS A 183 -6.80 26.32 25.79
N LYS A 184 -6.57 25.22 26.53
CA LYS A 184 -7.48 24.05 26.59
C LYS A 184 -8.88 24.51 27.01
N GLN A 185 -9.79 24.63 26.05
CA GLN A 185 -11.19 24.91 26.34
C GLN A 185 -11.81 23.69 27.01
N LYS A 186 -12.53 23.92 28.12
CA LYS A 186 -13.26 22.86 28.83
C LYS A 186 -14.33 22.33 27.89
N THR A 187 -14.28 21.02 27.60
CA THR A 187 -15.28 20.36 26.75
C THR A 187 -16.64 20.47 27.42
N SER A 188 -17.64 20.98 26.70
CA SER A 188 -19.03 20.98 27.16
C SER A 188 -19.46 19.54 27.48
N LYS A 189 -20.22 19.36 28.56
CA LYS A 189 -20.73 18.06 29.01
C LYS A 189 -21.86 17.61 28.06
N ILE A 190 -21.50 17.23 26.84
CA ILE A 190 -22.42 16.55 25.94
C ILE A 190 -22.58 15.12 26.49
N LYS A 191 -23.83 14.68 26.72
CA LYS A 191 -24.14 13.35 27.28
C LYS A 191 -23.56 12.19 26.45
N TYR A 192 -23.26 12.43 25.18
CA TYR A 192 -22.59 11.50 24.29
C TYR A 192 -21.37 12.15 23.64
N GLU A 193 -20.22 11.49 23.72
CA GLU A 193 -19.00 11.91 23.02
C GLU A 193 -19.21 11.86 21.50
N THR A 194 -18.63 12.81 20.76
CA THR A 194 -18.58 12.72 19.29
C THR A 194 -17.82 11.46 18.85
N LYS A 195 -18.13 10.91 17.67
CA LYS A 195 -17.45 9.72 17.13
C LYS A 195 -15.92 9.87 17.08
N ALA A 196 -15.44 11.09 16.84
CA ALA A 196 -14.01 11.40 16.85
C ALA A 196 -13.41 11.34 18.27
N ALA A 197 -14.08 11.92 19.27
CA ALA A 197 -13.66 11.82 20.67
C ALA A 197 -13.65 10.37 21.16
N ARG A 198 -14.70 9.59 20.86
CA ARG A 198 -14.79 8.15 21.17
C ARG A 198 -13.65 7.34 20.56
N ARG A 199 -13.25 7.65 19.32
CA ARG A 199 -12.10 6.99 18.68
C ARG A 199 -10.79 7.38 19.36
N ALA A 200 -10.60 8.64 19.71
CA ALA A 200 -9.39 9.10 20.40
C ALA A 200 -9.24 8.46 21.79
N THR A 201 -10.33 8.32 22.55
CA THR A 201 -10.32 7.64 23.85
C THR A 201 -10.01 6.14 23.69
N GLN A 202 -10.60 5.48 22.68
CA GLN A 202 -10.33 4.08 22.39
C GLN A 202 -8.87 3.82 21.99
N VAL A 203 -8.28 4.68 21.15
CA VAL A 203 -6.86 4.60 20.77
C VAL A 203 -5.96 4.76 22.00
N LYS A 204 -6.26 5.74 22.86
CA LYS A 204 -5.49 5.97 24.09
C LYS A 204 -5.58 4.80 25.07
N GLN A 205 -6.75 4.16 25.18
CA GLN A 205 -6.92 2.96 26.01
C GLN A 205 -6.14 1.77 25.44
N LYS A 206 -6.17 1.55 24.12
CA LYS A 206 -5.38 0.50 23.47
C LYS A 206 -3.89 0.69 23.70
N ALA A 207 -3.37 1.91 23.49
CA ALA A 207 -1.96 2.24 23.72
C ALA A 207 -1.51 1.94 25.17
N ARG A 208 -2.33 2.32 26.16
CA ARG A 208 -2.04 2.00 27.58
C ARG A 208 -2.05 0.50 27.86
N ARG A 209 -2.94 -0.27 27.22
CA ARG A 209 -2.98 -1.73 27.38
C ARG A 209 -1.72 -2.39 26.79
N THR A 210 -1.30 -1.95 25.60
CA THR A 210 -0.09 -2.48 24.94
C THR A 210 1.18 -2.10 25.70
N GLU A 211 1.27 -0.88 26.22
CA GLU A 211 2.40 -0.43 27.05
C GLU A 211 2.47 -1.24 28.36
N LYS A 212 1.31 -1.43 29.04
CA LYS A 212 1.25 -2.23 30.27
C LYS A 212 1.58 -3.70 30.04
N SER A 213 1.15 -4.28 28.90
CA SER A 213 1.53 -5.66 28.56
C SER A 213 3.02 -5.80 28.26
N HIS A 214 3.61 -4.82 27.57
CA HIS A 214 5.05 -4.80 27.31
C HIS A 214 5.85 -4.73 28.62
N LEU A 215 5.49 -3.79 29.51
CA LEU A 215 6.13 -3.63 30.82
C LEU A 215 6.00 -4.88 31.70
N ALA A 216 4.87 -5.59 31.64
CA ALA A 216 4.65 -6.83 32.37
C ALA A 216 5.50 -7.99 31.82
N GLN A 217 5.66 -8.09 30.49
CA GLN A 217 6.54 -9.08 29.87
C GLN A 217 8.01 -8.82 30.20
N GLU A 218 8.41 -7.56 30.25
CA GLU A 218 9.77 -7.16 30.61
C GLU A 218 10.09 -7.49 32.08
N ARG A 219 9.15 -7.22 33.00
CA ARG A 219 9.30 -7.57 34.43
C ARG A 219 9.18 -9.07 34.72
N GLY A 220 8.40 -9.81 33.94
CA GLY A 220 8.28 -11.28 34.09
C GLY A 220 9.54 -12.04 33.69
N LYS A 221 10.34 -11.50 32.76
CA LYS A 221 11.60 -12.11 32.30
C LYS A 221 12.75 -11.93 33.31
N SER A 222 12.76 -10.87 34.11
CA SER A 222 13.82 -10.63 35.11
C SER A 222 13.59 -11.32 36.46
N GLY A 223 12.36 -11.73 36.77
CA GLY A 223 12.01 -12.39 38.05
C GLY A 223 12.21 -13.91 38.10
N SER A 224 12.35 -14.59 36.95
CA SER A 224 12.37 -16.06 36.88
C SER A 224 13.75 -16.71 37.06
N SER A 225 14.85 -15.95 37.08
CA SER A 225 16.21 -16.50 37.12
C SER A 225 16.82 -16.62 38.53
N HIS A 226 16.19 -16.06 39.57
CA HIS A 226 16.82 -15.93 40.91
C HIS A 226 16.51 -17.06 41.91
N LYS A 227 15.82 -18.14 41.52
CA LYS A 227 15.39 -19.22 42.44
C LYS A 227 16.15 -20.57 42.31
N LYS A 228 17.29 -20.61 41.64
CA LYS A 228 18.13 -21.83 41.51
C LYS A 228 19.56 -21.65 42.04
N LYS A 229 19.76 -21.23 43.29
CA LYS A 229 21.01 -21.45 44.05
C LYS A 229 20.76 -21.37 45.56
N ARG A 230 20.16 -22.41 46.13
CA ARG A 230 20.36 -22.79 47.55
C ARG A 230 20.31 -24.32 47.62
N LYS A 231 21.48 -24.93 47.62
CA LYS A 231 21.75 -26.29 48.06
C LYS A 231 22.99 -26.20 48.95
#